data_AF-A0A1V0PWN2-F1
#
_entry.id   AF-A0A1V0PWN2-F1
#
_cell.length_a   1.000
_cell.length_b   1.000
_cell.length_c   1.000
_cell.angle_alpha   90.00
_cell.angle_beta   90.00
_cell.angle_gamma   90.00
#
_symmetry.space_group_name_H-M   'P 1'
#
loop_
_entity.id
_entity.type
_entity.pdbx_description
1 polymer ?
#
loop_
_entity_poly.entity_id
_entity_poly.type
_entity_poly.pdbx_seq_one_letter_code
_entity_poly.pdbx_strand_id
1 'polypeptide(L)'
;MRRLRNGLVIAPVLAVVWAFLVAIVVSVGLSFTTGAAFRPGGIGCVVLGVALALLTLRGWPRVLVAIVGVILGGALMLTPLAPIVTGAGVGAVAFGAGAAMLGLGSALPLVPMLRGLPAGPATRHEAEAAISGFLFRAGLVVFAALVIIPFYVMVMTSLKSQGALLQNPLDFSIDLTRGAELFRSYIELFRDFRFGSYLWTSFYVSVLTVLITLMFSVPGAYAVARLRFRGESCSPARSC
;
A
#
# COMPACT_ATOMS: atom_id res chain seq x y z
N MET A 1 -17.02 -27.05 -15.73
CA MET A 1 -15.67 -26.47 -15.54
C MET A 1 -15.17 -25.58 -16.68
N ARG A 2 -15.52 -25.81 -17.97
CA ARG A 2 -15.10 -24.94 -19.11
C ARG A 2 -15.61 -23.48 -19.05
N ARG A 3 -16.82 -23.22 -18.51
CA ARG A 3 -17.38 -21.86 -18.41
C ARG A 3 -16.63 -20.92 -17.44
N LEU A 4 -15.91 -21.46 -16.45
CA LEU A 4 -15.14 -20.67 -15.48
C LEU A 4 -13.81 -20.16 -16.07
N ARG A 5 -13.36 -20.72 -17.20
CA ARG A 5 -12.15 -20.31 -17.93
C ARG A 5 -12.48 -19.46 -19.15
N ASN A 6 -13.32 -18.45 -18.97
CA ASN A 6 -13.57 -17.45 -20.00
C ASN A 6 -12.99 -16.13 -19.51
N GLY A 7 -12.18 -15.46 -20.32
CA GLY A 7 -11.61 -14.16 -19.96
C GLY A 7 -12.68 -13.10 -19.72
N LEU A 8 -13.85 -13.20 -20.37
CA LEU A 8 -15.01 -12.35 -20.09
C LEU A 8 -15.61 -12.54 -18.69
N VAL A 9 -15.28 -13.63 -17.99
CA VAL A 9 -15.71 -13.86 -16.61
C VAL A 9 -14.56 -13.55 -15.64
N ILE A 10 -13.35 -14.01 -15.95
CA ILE A 10 -12.18 -13.85 -15.07
C ILE A 10 -11.78 -12.37 -14.95
N ALA A 11 -11.69 -11.63 -16.06
CA ALA A 11 -11.24 -10.24 -16.02
C ALA A 11 -12.16 -9.34 -15.19
N PRO A 12 -13.50 -9.34 -15.39
CA PRO A 12 -14.38 -8.52 -14.55
C PRO A 12 -14.33 -8.90 -13.08
N VAL A 13 -14.27 -10.20 -12.75
CA VAL A 13 -14.19 -10.64 -11.34
C VAL A 13 -12.91 -10.11 -10.69
N LEU A 14 -11.75 -10.29 -11.32
CA LEU A 14 -10.48 -9.78 -10.78
C LEU A 14 -10.47 -8.25 -10.71
N ALA A 15 -11.02 -7.56 -11.71
CA ALA A 15 -11.08 -6.10 -11.74
C ALA A 15 -12.01 -5.50 -10.68
N VAL A 16 -13.15 -6.13 -10.40
CA VAL A 16 -14.08 -5.69 -9.35
C VAL A 16 -13.46 -5.86 -7.98
N VAL A 17 -12.85 -7.01 -7.69
CA VAL A 17 -12.16 -7.25 -6.42
C VAL A 17 -10.99 -6.27 -6.25
N TRP A 18 -10.23 -6.02 -7.33
CA TRP A 18 -9.15 -5.03 -7.32
C TRP A 18 -9.67 -3.60 -7.08
N ALA A 19 -10.71 -3.18 -7.79
CA ALA A 19 -11.30 -1.86 -7.62
C ALA A 19 -11.85 -1.64 -6.21
N PHE A 20 -12.43 -2.68 -5.60
CA PHE A 20 -12.90 -2.63 -4.21
C PHE A 20 -11.73 -2.51 -3.23
N LEU A 21 -10.65 -3.27 -3.43
CA LEU A 21 -9.44 -3.16 -2.62
C LEU A 21 -8.84 -1.75 -2.69
N VAL A 22 -8.71 -1.20 -3.91
CA VAL A 22 -8.22 0.17 -4.12
C VAL A 22 -9.15 1.18 -3.44
N ALA A 23 -10.47 1.02 -3.56
CA ALA A 23 -11.43 1.91 -2.91
C ALA A 23 -11.28 1.90 -1.38
N ILE A 24 -11.04 0.74 -0.76
CA ILE A 24 -10.76 0.65 0.68
C ILE A 24 -9.49 1.44 1.03
N VAL A 25 -8.38 1.17 0.34
CA VAL A 25 -7.08 1.80 0.63
C VAL A 25 -7.14 3.31 0.45
N VAL A 26 -7.75 3.78 -0.64
CA VAL A 26 -7.93 5.21 -0.90
C VAL A 26 -8.85 5.85 0.13
N SER A 27 -9.97 5.21 0.48
CA SER A 27 -10.90 5.73 1.50
C SER A 27 -10.23 5.85 2.87
N VAL A 28 -9.50 4.83 3.30
CA VAL A 28 -8.78 4.82 4.58
C VAL A 28 -7.68 5.87 4.58
N GLY A 29 -6.87 5.93 3.52
CA GLY A 29 -5.79 6.92 3.40
C GLY A 29 -6.32 8.35 3.45
N LEU A 30 -7.36 8.67 2.68
CA LEU A 30 -7.97 10.00 2.67
C LEU A 30 -8.69 10.34 3.97
N SER A 31 -9.35 9.36 4.60
CA SER A 31 -10.00 9.60 5.90
C SER A 31 -8.97 9.99 6.96
N PHE A 32 -7.81 9.33 6.98
CA PHE A 32 -6.73 9.69 7.91
C PHE A 32 -6.10 11.04 7.60
N THR A 33 -5.87 11.38 6.32
CA THR A 33 -5.17 12.63 5.96
C THR A 33 -6.06 13.87 6.03
N THR A 34 -7.37 13.73 5.79
CA THR A 34 -8.31 14.86 5.72
C THR A 34 -9.23 14.96 6.91
N GLY A 35 -9.32 13.92 7.75
CA GLY A 35 -10.30 13.82 8.84
C GLY A 35 -11.76 13.67 8.37
N ALA A 36 -12.02 13.71 7.07
CA ALA A 36 -13.36 13.58 6.51
C ALA A 36 -13.74 12.12 6.28
N ALA A 37 -15.05 11.82 6.32
CA ALA A 37 -15.54 10.46 6.12
C ALA A 37 -15.53 10.06 4.65
N PHE A 38 -14.67 9.10 4.29
CA PHE A 38 -14.71 8.38 3.02
C PHE A 38 -15.09 6.92 3.27
N ARG A 39 -16.07 6.41 2.52
CA ARG A 39 -16.54 5.02 2.64
C ARG A 39 -16.51 4.32 1.28
N PRO A 40 -15.93 3.11 1.16
CA PRO A 40 -15.98 2.36 -0.08
C PRO A 40 -17.42 1.93 -0.42
N GLY A 41 -17.84 2.18 -1.65
CA GLY A 41 -19.16 1.84 -2.19
C GLY A 41 -19.11 0.60 -3.07
N GLY A 42 -19.76 -0.48 -2.64
CA GLY A 42 -19.70 -1.78 -3.34
C GLY A 42 -20.20 -1.72 -4.79
N ILE A 43 -21.36 -1.11 -5.02
CA ILE A 43 -21.98 -1.08 -6.36
C ILE A 43 -21.13 -0.26 -7.35
N GLY A 44 -20.59 0.88 -6.92
CA GLY A 44 -19.72 1.69 -7.77
C GLY A 44 -18.43 0.96 -8.16
N CYS A 45 -17.83 0.19 -7.24
CA CYS A 45 -16.67 -0.64 -7.53
C CYS A 45 -16.99 -1.74 -8.55
N VAL A 46 -18.21 -2.30 -8.53
CA VAL A 46 -18.66 -3.27 -9.54
C VAL A 46 -18.72 -2.61 -10.92
N VAL A 47 -19.40 -1.46 -11.03
CA VAL A 47 -19.53 -0.74 -12.31
C VAL A 47 -18.17 -0.33 -12.86
N LEU A 48 -17.32 0.27 -12.03
CA LEU A 48 -15.98 0.70 -12.41
C LEU A 48 -15.10 -0.50 -12.82
N GLY A 49 -15.08 -1.56 -12.01
CA GLY A 49 -14.27 -2.76 -12.27
C GLY A 49 -14.67 -3.48 -13.56
N VAL A 50 -15.97 -3.66 -13.80
CA VAL A 50 -16.48 -4.28 -15.04
C VAL A 50 -16.12 -3.42 -16.26
N ALA A 51 -16.35 -2.11 -16.19
CA ALA A 51 -16.04 -1.20 -17.30
C ALA A 51 -14.55 -1.24 -17.66
N LEU A 52 -13.67 -1.15 -16.65
CA LEU A 52 -12.22 -1.21 -16.86
C LEU A 52 -11.76 -2.57 -17.40
N ALA A 53 -12.33 -3.67 -16.90
CA ALA A 53 -12.05 -5.00 -17.43
C ALA A 53 -12.40 -5.12 -18.92
N LEU A 54 -13.57 -4.64 -19.33
CA LEU A 54 -13.99 -4.68 -20.73
C LEU A 54 -13.09 -3.84 -21.64
N LEU A 55 -12.67 -2.66 -21.18
CA LEU A 55 -11.74 -1.79 -21.93
C LEU A 55 -10.37 -2.45 -22.09
N THR A 56 -9.86 -3.09 -21.03
CA THR A 56 -8.58 -3.82 -21.08
C THR A 56 -8.64 -5.03 -22.02
N LEU A 57 -9.74 -5.78 -22.01
CA LEU A 57 -9.96 -6.92 -22.92
C LEU A 57 -10.14 -6.49 -24.38
N ARG A 58 -10.66 -5.27 -24.61
CA ARG A 58 -10.77 -4.67 -25.94
C ARG A 58 -9.42 -4.21 -26.50
N GLY A 59 -8.33 -4.37 -25.76
CA GLY A 59 -6.97 -4.06 -26.20
C GLY A 59 -6.61 -2.58 -26.13
N TRP A 60 -7.30 -1.79 -25.31
CA TRP A 60 -6.99 -0.37 -25.16
C TRP A 60 -5.60 -0.17 -24.52
N PRO A 61 -4.81 0.82 -24.97
CA PRO A 61 -3.51 1.12 -24.38
C PRO A 61 -3.66 1.61 -22.94
N ARG A 62 -2.60 1.40 -22.14
CA ARG A 62 -2.57 1.69 -20.70
C ARG A 62 -3.04 3.09 -20.33
N VAL A 63 -2.63 4.09 -21.11
CA VAL A 63 -2.95 5.49 -20.85
C VAL A 63 -4.44 5.76 -21.06
N LEU A 64 -5.07 5.19 -22.09
CA LEU A 64 -6.50 5.37 -22.33
C LEU A 64 -7.35 4.71 -21.25
N VAL A 65 -6.99 3.50 -20.81
CA VAL A 65 -7.68 2.83 -19.70
C VAL A 65 -7.57 3.66 -18.42
N ALA A 66 -6.41 4.29 -18.15
CA ALA A 66 -6.22 5.17 -17.00
C ALA A 66 -7.05 6.45 -17.08
N ILE A 67 -7.07 7.11 -18.24
CA ILE A 67 -7.89 8.31 -18.47
C ILE A 67 -9.37 7.98 -18.25
N VAL A 68 -9.85 6.89 -18.86
CA VAL A 68 -11.24 6.46 -18.67
C VAL A 68 -11.51 6.08 -17.22
N GLY A 69 -10.57 5.44 -16.53
CA GLY A 69 -10.72 5.11 -15.11
C GLY A 69 -10.87 6.34 -14.22
N VAL A 70 -10.12 7.40 -14.47
CA VAL A 70 -10.24 8.67 -13.72
C VAL A 70 -11.55 9.38 -14.05
N ILE A 71 -11.90 9.49 -15.34
CA ILE A 71 -13.14 10.17 -15.76
C ILE A 71 -14.36 9.41 -15.25
N LEU A 72 -14.41 8.08 -15.45
CA LEU A 72 -15.52 7.25 -15.02
C LEU A 72 -15.59 7.16 -13.49
N GLY A 73 -14.46 6.99 -12.81
CA GLY A 73 -14.39 6.96 -11.35
C GLY A 73 -14.89 8.27 -10.74
N GLY A 74 -14.43 9.41 -11.25
CA GLY A 74 -14.88 10.74 -10.80
C GLY A 74 -16.34 11.01 -11.13
N ALA A 75 -16.80 10.66 -12.34
CA ALA A 75 -18.21 10.81 -12.71
C ALA A 75 -19.13 9.96 -11.83
N LEU A 76 -18.75 8.71 -11.54
CA LEU A 76 -19.53 7.83 -10.66
C LEU A 76 -19.57 8.37 -9.23
N MET A 77 -18.51 9.02 -8.73
CA MET A 77 -18.49 9.63 -7.40
C MET A 77 -19.50 10.77 -7.23
N LEU A 78 -19.94 11.40 -8.32
CA LEU A 78 -21.01 12.42 -8.30
C LEU A 78 -22.43 11.81 -8.29
N THR A 79 -22.52 10.50 -8.45
CA THR A 79 -23.80 9.77 -8.53
C THR A 79 -24.03 8.93 -7.27
N PRO A 80 -25.27 8.42 -7.05
CA PRO A 80 -25.54 7.46 -5.97
C PRO A 80 -24.75 6.14 -6.11
N LEU A 81 -24.15 5.89 -7.28
CA LEU A 81 -23.34 4.71 -7.59
C LEU A 81 -21.85 4.96 -7.37
N ALA A 82 -21.50 5.81 -6.40
CA ALA A 82 -20.13 6.16 -6.09
C ALA A 82 -19.31 4.95 -5.62
N PRO A 83 -18.14 4.66 -6.22
CA PRO A 83 -17.22 3.63 -5.72
C PRO A 83 -16.57 4.06 -4.40
N ILE A 84 -16.49 5.37 -4.14
CA ILE A 84 -16.15 5.95 -2.84
C ILE A 84 -17.21 6.99 -2.52
N VAL A 85 -17.99 6.73 -1.46
CA VAL A 85 -19.02 7.64 -0.94
C VAL A 85 -18.33 8.65 -0.02
N THR A 86 -18.53 9.94 -0.30
CA THR A 86 -17.95 11.06 0.45
C THR A 86 -18.99 11.72 1.35
N GLY A 87 -18.61 12.10 2.58
CA GLY A 87 -19.47 12.88 3.48
C GLY A 87 -19.62 14.35 3.05
N ALA A 88 -20.61 15.04 3.61
CA ALA A 88 -20.96 16.43 3.26
C ALA A 88 -19.85 17.48 3.54
N GLY A 89 -18.83 17.12 4.33
CA GLY A 89 -17.69 17.98 4.67
C GLY A 89 -16.46 17.83 3.76
N VAL A 90 -16.52 17.04 2.69
CA VAL A 90 -15.36 16.80 1.82
C VAL A 90 -15.16 17.97 0.86
N GLY A 91 -14.02 18.66 0.98
CA GLY A 91 -13.63 19.74 0.06
C GLY A 91 -13.32 19.25 -1.36
N ALA A 92 -13.44 20.15 -2.34
CA ALA A 92 -13.26 19.84 -3.77
C ALA A 92 -11.90 19.21 -4.11
N VAL A 93 -10.83 19.63 -3.43
CA VAL A 93 -9.48 19.09 -3.62
C VAL A 93 -9.40 17.63 -3.15
N ALA A 94 -9.96 17.33 -1.98
CA ALA A 94 -9.97 15.97 -1.43
C ALA A 94 -10.85 15.04 -2.28
N PHE A 95 -11.99 15.54 -2.77
CA PHE A 95 -12.84 14.82 -3.72
C PHE A 95 -12.09 14.50 -5.02
N GLY A 96 -11.44 15.50 -5.63
CA GLY A 96 -10.66 15.33 -6.86
C GLY A 96 -9.48 14.38 -6.69
N ALA A 97 -8.77 14.46 -5.56
CA ALA A 97 -7.70 13.54 -5.20
C ALA A 97 -8.22 12.11 -5.07
N GLY A 98 -9.36 11.90 -4.39
CA GLY A 98 -10.00 10.59 -4.28
C GLY A 98 -10.39 9.99 -5.62
N ALA A 99 -11.01 10.78 -6.50
CA ALA A 99 -11.36 10.34 -7.84
C ALA A 99 -10.12 9.95 -8.67
N ALA A 100 -9.06 10.76 -8.61
CA ALA A 100 -7.81 10.49 -9.32
C ALA A 100 -7.11 9.22 -8.77
N MET A 101 -6.96 9.11 -7.45
CA MET A 101 -6.32 7.95 -6.81
C MET A 101 -7.08 6.66 -7.07
N LEU A 102 -8.42 6.69 -6.97
CA LEU A 102 -9.27 5.54 -7.29
C LEU A 102 -9.14 5.16 -8.76
N GLY A 103 -9.28 6.12 -9.68
CA GLY A 103 -9.25 5.86 -11.12
C GLY A 103 -7.89 5.33 -11.58
N LEU A 104 -6.80 5.98 -11.18
CA LEU A 104 -5.43 5.55 -11.53
C LEU A 104 -5.06 4.22 -10.84
N GLY A 105 -5.39 4.07 -9.55
CA GLY A 105 -5.09 2.87 -8.78
C GLY A 105 -5.86 1.63 -9.24
N SER A 106 -7.09 1.80 -9.71
CA SER A 106 -7.88 0.72 -10.30
C SER A 106 -7.46 0.41 -11.74
N ALA A 107 -7.12 1.41 -12.55
CA ALA A 107 -6.87 1.23 -13.99
C ALA A 107 -5.42 0.84 -14.36
N LEU A 108 -4.40 1.52 -13.79
CA LEU A 108 -3.00 1.32 -14.20
C LEU A 108 -2.49 -0.11 -13.92
N PRO A 109 -2.72 -0.69 -12.72
CA PRO A 109 -2.25 -2.03 -12.40
C PRO A 109 -3.06 -3.12 -13.10
N LEU A 110 -4.31 -2.83 -13.46
CA LEU A 110 -5.22 -3.79 -14.09
C LEU A 110 -4.73 -4.22 -15.48
N VAL A 111 -4.19 -3.30 -16.27
CA VAL A 111 -3.69 -3.62 -17.61
C VAL A 111 -2.61 -4.71 -17.58
N PRO A 112 -1.51 -4.61 -16.80
CA PRO A 112 -0.56 -5.71 -16.65
C PRO A 112 -1.09 -6.93 -15.90
N MET A 113 -2.18 -6.84 -15.14
CA MET A 113 -2.83 -8.03 -14.56
C MET A 113 -3.51 -8.88 -15.63
N LEU A 114 -4.13 -8.24 -16.60
CA LEU A 114 -4.93 -8.92 -17.62
C LEU A 114 -4.17 -9.08 -18.95
N ARG A 115 -2.88 -8.75 -18.98
CA ARG A 115 -2.04 -8.93 -20.18
C ARG A 115 -2.00 -10.40 -20.59
N GLY A 116 -2.40 -10.67 -21.83
CA GLY A 116 -2.40 -12.01 -22.41
C GLY A 116 -3.67 -12.81 -22.15
N LEU A 117 -4.66 -12.26 -21.42
CA LEU A 117 -5.95 -12.91 -21.24
C LEU A 117 -6.87 -12.60 -22.45
N PRO A 118 -7.32 -13.61 -23.21
CA PRO A 118 -8.21 -13.39 -24.34
C PRO A 118 -9.63 -13.03 -23.86
N ALA A 119 -10.39 -12.26 -24.65
CA ALA A 119 -11.81 -12.00 -24.39
C ALA A 119 -12.73 -13.23 -24.61
N GLY A 120 -12.16 -14.43 -24.75
CA GLY A 120 -12.87 -15.67 -25.02
C GLY A 120 -12.42 -16.80 -24.11
N PRO A 121 -12.53 -18.07 -24.55
CA PRO A 121 -12.03 -19.21 -23.80
C PRO A 121 -10.53 -19.05 -23.54
N ALA A 122 -10.16 -18.99 -22.26
CA ALA A 122 -8.78 -18.82 -21.82
C ALA A 122 -8.14 -20.18 -21.52
N THR A 123 -6.85 -20.30 -21.79
CA THR A 123 -6.07 -21.47 -21.40
C THR A 123 -5.80 -21.46 -19.89
N ARG A 124 -5.34 -22.60 -19.35
CA ARG A 124 -4.94 -22.71 -17.94
C ARG A 124 -3.88 -21.68 -17.57
N HIS A 125 -2.84 -21.60 -18.40
CA HIS A 125 -1.67 -20.76 -18.16
C HIS A 125 -2.04 -19.27 -18.18
N GLU A 126 -2.90 -18.84 -19.11
CA GLU A 126 -3.39 -17.45 -19.18
C GLU A 126 -4.18 -17.06 -17.93
N ALA A 127 -5.09 -17.94 -17.48
CA ALA A 127 -5.87 -17.71 -16.27
C ALA A 127 -4.98 -17.69 -15.01
N GLU A 128 -4.05 -18.63 -14.89
CA GLU A 128 -3.12 -18.70 -13.75
C GLU A 128 -2.17 -17.50 -13.71
N ALA A 129 -1.69 -17.02 -14.87
CA ALA A 129 -0.86 -15.82 -14.95
C ALA A 129 -1.62 -14.56 -14.49
N ALA A 130 -2.88 -14.40 -14.91
CA ALA A 130 -3.73 -13.28 -14.48
C ALA A 130 -4.01 -13.32 -12.97
N ILE A 131 -4.34 -14.51 -12.44
CA ILE A 131 -4.61 -14.71 -11.00
C ILE A 131 -3.35 -14.48 -10.17
N SER A 132 -2.21 -15.07 -10.54
CA SER A 132 -0.94 -14.86 -9.85
C SER A 132 -0.51 -13.39 -9.85
N GLY A 133 -0.65 -12.74 -11.01
CA GLY A 133 -0.38 -11.31 -11.14
C GLY A 133 -1.33 -10.44 -10.30
N PHE A 134 -2.60 -10.83 -10.15
CA PHE A 134 -3.53 -10.18 -9.23
C PHE A 134 -3.11 -10.40 -7.78
N LEU A 135 -2.86 -11.63 -7.36
CA LEU A 135 -2.50 -12.01 -5.98
C LEU A 135 -1.23 -11.29 -5.51
N PHE A 136 -0.19 -11.22 -6.34
CA PHE A 136 1.05 -10.53 -5.99
C PHE A 136 0.82 -9.03 -5.70
N ARG A 137 0.05 -8.36 -6.56
CA ARG A 137 -0.24 -6.91 -6.42
C ARG A 137 -1.23 -6.64 -5.29
N ALA A 138 -2.25 -7.49 -5.11
CA ALA A 138 -3.18 -7.39 -4.00
C ALA A 138 -2.48 -7.61 -2.66
N GLY A 139 -1.66 -8.65 -2.57
CA GLY A 139 -0.82 -8.92 -1.41
C GLY A 139 0.12 -7.75 -1.11
N LEU A 140 0.78 -7.19 -2.12
CA LEU A 140 1.66 -6.03 -1.95
C LEU A 140 0.91 -4.80 -1.43
N VAL A 141 -0.26 -4.48 -1.98
CA VAL A 141 -1.08 -3.34 -1.53
C VAL A 141 -1.56 -3.53 -0.09
N VAL A 142 -2.07 -4.73 0.25
CA VAL A 142 -2.52 -5.04 1.61
C VAL A 142 -1.36 -4.98 2.60
N PHE A 143 -0.22 -5.60 2.26
CA PHE A 143 0.97 -5.58 3.11
C PHE A 143 1.51 -4.16 3.32
N ALA A 144 1.60 -3.38 2.24
CA ALA A 144 2.01 -1.99 2.32
C ALA A 144 1.05 -1.16 3.18
N ALA A 145 -0.27 -1.36 3.05
CA ALA A 145 -1.25 -0.69 3.91
C ALA A 145 -1.09 -1.07 5.38
N LEU A 146 -0.92 -2.36 5.70
CA LEU A 146 -0.73 -2.85 7.07
C LEU A 146 0.53 -2.29 7.74
N VAL A 147 1.59 -2.01 6.97
CA VAL A 147 2.82 -1.41 7.49
C VAL A 147 2.71 0.12 7.51
N ILE A 148 2.33 0.75 6.41
CA ILE A 148 2.39 2.22 6.27
C ILE A 148 1.37 2.91 7.17
N ILE A 149 0.15 2.38 7.29
CA ILE A 149 -0.92 3.00 8.10
C ILE A 149 -0.50 3.20 9.57
N PRO A 150 -0.06 2.18 10.32
CA PRO A 150 0.32 2.37 11.72
C PRO A 150 1.53 3.30 11.86
N PHE A 151 2.53 3.21 10.98
CA PHE A 151 3.67 4.14 11.00
C PHE A 151 3.22 5.58 10.73
N TYR A 152 2.29 5.79 9.79
CA TYR A 152 1.70 7.10 9.54
C TYR A 152 0.98 7.64 10.77
N VAL A 153 0.13 6.85 11.41
CA VAL A 153 -0.55 7.24 12.65
C VAL A 153 0.48 7.59 13.75
N MET A 154 1.53 6.78 13.93
CA MET A 154 2.58 7.07 14.91
C MET A 154 3.26 8.41 14.66
N VAL A 155 3.66 8.71 13.42
CA VAL A 155 4.28 10.00 13.06
C VAL A 155 3.33 11.17 13.27
N MET A 156 2.06 11.02 12.87
CA MET A 156 1.06 12.06 13.04
C MET A 156 0.74 12.32 14.51
N THR A 157 0.68 11.27 15.33
CA THR A 157 0.48 11.41 16.78
C THR A 157 1.68 12.04 17.49
N SER A 158 2.92 11.79 17.04
CA SER A 158 4.11 12.40 17.67
C SER A 158 4.24 13.90 17.39
N LEU A 159 3.63 14.39 16.30
CA LEU A 159 3.60 15.81 15.94
C LEU A 159 2.48 16.60 16.64
N LYS A 160 1.49 15.93 17.27
CA LYS A 160 0.30 16.57 17.85
C LYS A 160 0.39 16.58 19.39
N SER A 161 0.04 17.70 20.03
CA SER A 161 0.01 17.78 21.50
C SER A 161 -1.20 17.03 22.08
N GLN A 162 -1.04 16.46 23.29
CA GLN A 162 -2.00 15.53 23.93
C GLN A 162 -3.45 16.05 24.01
N GLY A 163 -3.65 17.37 24.06
CA GLY A 163 -4.99 17.99 24.09
C GLY A 163 -5.77 17.92 22.78
N ALA A 164 -5.10 17.81 21.62
CA ALA A 164 -5.76 17.84 20.32
C ALA A 164 -6.16 16.44 19.78
N LEU A 165 -5.76 15.37 20.48
CA LEU A 165 -6.23 13.99 20.23
C LEU A 165 -7.59 13.71 20.90
N LEU A 166 -7.94 14.45 21.95
CA LEU A 166 -9.19 14.28 22.71
C LEU A 166 -10.42 14.85 22.00
N GLN A 167 -10.25 15.77 21.04
CA GLN A 167 -11.39 16.41 20.36
C GLN A 167 -11.86 15.67 19.10
N ASN A 168 -10.96 15.05 18.33
CA ASN A 168 -11.31 14.23 17.15
C ASN A 168 -10.28 13.11 16.93
N PRO A 169 -10.58 11.85 17.29
CA PRO A 169 -9.62 10.75 17.25
C PRO A 169 -9.29 10.24 15.83
N LEU A 170 -10.08 10.62 14.81
CA LEU A 170 -9.86 10.20 13.42
C LEU A 170 -9.17 11.28 12.56
N ASP A 171 -9.05 12.50 13.07
CA ASP A 171 -8.51 13.63 12.31
C ASP A 171 -7.01 13.81 12.57
N PHE A 172 -6.22 13.20 11.68
CA PHE A 172 -4.78 13.38 11.60
C PHE A 172 -4.38 14.37 10.50
N SER A 173 -5.27 15.29 10.09
CA SER A 173 -4.87 16.39 9.21
C SER A 173 -3.89 17.33 9.92
N ILE A 174 -2.90 17.83 9.17
CA ILE A 174 -1.93 18.82 9.68
C ILE A 174 -2.53 20.21 9.49
N ASP A 175 -2.79 20.89 10.60
CA ASP A 175 -3.10 22.31 10.58
C ASP A 175 -1.79 23.12 10.49
N LEU A 176 -1.28 23.29 9.27
CA LEU A 176 -0.02 24.01 8.99
C LEU A 176 -0.04 25.46 9.51
N THR A 177 -1.24 25.99 9.80
CA THR A 177 -1.46 27.33 10.37
C THR A 177 -0.82 27.50 11.75
N ARG A 178 -0.55 26.41 12.48
CA ARG A 178 0.12 26.44 13.79
C ARG A 178 1.65 26.54 13.72
N GLY A 179 2.24 26.46 12.53
CA GLY A 179 3.66 26.74 12.28
C GLY A 179 4.63 26.04 13.25
N ALA A 180 5.44 26.84 13.97
CA ALA A 180 6.49 26.37 14.87
C ALA A 180 5.99 25.66 16.14
N GLU A 181 4.70 25.80 16.50
CA GLU A 181 4.15 25.12 17.68
C GLU A 181 4.04 23.60 17.50
N LEU A 182 3.95 23.10 16.26
CA LEU A 182 3.96 21.66 15.98
C LEU A 182 5.25 20.97 16.43
N PHE A 183 6.38 21.67 16.35
CA PHE A 183 7.69 21.14 16.71
C PHE A 183 8.06 21.40 18.17
N ARG A 184 7.20 22.09 18.93
CA ARG A 184 7.46 22.39 20.35
C ARG A 184 7.72 21.13 21.16
N SER A 185 6.95 20.06 20.93
CA SER A 185 7.13 18.77 21.60
C SER A 185 8.52 18.16 21.34
N TYR A 186 9.05 18.32 20.13
CA TYR A 186 10.40 17.85 19.79
C TYR A 186 11.46 18.74 20.45
N ILE A 187 11.29 20.07 20.43
CA ILE A 187 12.24 21.01 21.06
C ILE A 187 12.32 20.77 22.57
N GLU A 188 11.18 20.60 23.25
CA GLU A 188 11.08 20.29 24.67
C GLU A 188 11.73 18.95 25.01
N LEU A 189 11.51 17.91 24.20
CA LEU A 189 12.16 16.60 24.35
C LEU A 189 13.70 16.70 24.33
N PHE A 190 14.25 17.43 23.37
CA PHE A 190 15.70 17.56 23.24
C PHE A 190 16.31 18.49 24.30
N ARG A 191 15.60 19.54 24.71
CA ARG A 191 16.09 20.53 25.68
C ARG A 191 15.99 20.05 27.12
N ASP A 192 14.84 19.50 27.52
CA ASP A 192 14.53 19.29 28.94
C ASP A 192 14.75 17.83 29.40
N PHE A 193 14.65 16.86 28.48
CA PHE A 193 14.79 15.44 28.82
C PHE A 193 16.16 14.84 28.49
N ARG A 194 17.15 15.66 28.11
CA ARG A 194 18.51 15.23 27.72
C ARG A 194 18.51 14.09 26.68
N PHE A 195 17.49 14.05 25.82
CA PHE A 195 17.25 12.94 24.90
C PHE A 195 18.44 12.64 23.97
N GLY A 196 19.18 13.68 23.58
CA GLY A 196 20.40 13.52 22.78
C GLY A 196 21.46 12.62 23.42
N SER A 197 21.59 12.64 24.75
CA SER A 197 22.53 11.76 25.46
C SER A 197 22.12 10.28 25.37
N TYR A 198 20.83 9.98 25.50
CA TYR A 198 20.32 8.61 25.34
C TYR A 198 20.45 8.10 23.91
N LEU A 199 20.20 8.95 22.91
CA LEU A 199 20.43 8.61 21.51
C LEU A 199 21.91 8.30 21.26
N TRP A 200 22.82 9.12 21.79
CA TRP A 200 24.26 8.92 21.61
C TRP A 200 24.76 7.63 22.27
N THR A 201 24.34 7.34 23.51
CA THR A 201 24.69 6.08 24.19
C THR A 201 24.16 4.87 23.43
N SER A 202 22.90 4.90 22.98
CA SER A 202 22.29 3.78 22.23
C SER A 202 22.98 3.57 20.88
N PHE A 203 23.28 4.66 20.17
CA PHE A 203 24.04 4.62 18.91
C PHE A 203 25.42 4.01 19.12
N TYR A 204 26.19 4.52 20.09
CA TYR A 204 27.52 4.01 20.43
C TYR A 204 27.49 2.52 20.78
N VAL A 205 26.59 2.10 21.68
CA VAL A 205 26.47 0.70 22.11
C VAL A 205 26.09 -0.21 20.94
N SER A 206 25.13 0.20 20.10
CA SER A 206 24.70 -0.59 18.94
C SER A 206 25.82 -0.80 17.92
N VAL A 207 26.55 0.27 17.56
CA VAL A 207 27.68 0.20 16.61
C VAL A 207 28.81 -0.68 17.18
N LEU A 208 29.18 -0.45 18.43
CA LEU A 208 30.23 -1.22 19.08
C LEU A 208 29.87 -2.72 19.14
N THR A 209 28.61 -3.04 19.47
CA THR A 209 28.12 -4.42 19.50
C THR A 209 28.22 -5.09 18.14
N VAL A 210 27.80 -4.42 17.06
CA VAL A 210 27.90 -4.95 15.68
C VAL A 210 29.35 -5.15 15.27
N LEU A 211 30.24 -4.19 15.55
CA LEU A 211 31.66 -4.28 15.22
C LEU A 211 32.34 -5.45 15.93
N ILE A 212 32.14 -5.59 17.25
CA ILE A 212 32.70 -6.70 18.02
C ILE A 212 32.15 -8.04 17.50
N THR A 213 30.83 -8.12 17.26
CA THR A 213 30.19 -9.33 16.73
C THR A 213 30.78 -9.72 15.38
N LEU A 214 30.96 -8.78 14.46
CA LEU A 214 31.58 -9.03 13.16
C LEU A 214 33.04 -9.42 13.28
N MET A 215 33.79 -8.77 14.18
CA MET A 215 35.22 -9.05 14.39
C MET A 215 35.47 -10.51 14.81
N PHE A 216 34.54 -11.14 15.53
CA PHE A 216 34.63 -12.56 15.88
C PHE A 216 33.90 -13.47 14.89
N SER A 217 32.75 -13.05 14.37
CA SER A 217 31.94 -13.86 13.44
C SER A 217 32.62 -14.02 12.08
N VAL A 218 33.32 -13.00 11.57
CA VAL A 218 33.97 -13.05 10.25
C VAL A 218 35.15 -14.04 10.22
N PRO A 219 36.12 -13.99 11.16
CA PRO A 219 37.19 -14.99 11.21
C PRO A 219 36.67 -16.40 11.52
N GLY A 220 35.65 -16.53 12.38
CA GLY A 220 35.01 -17.81 12.68
C GLY A 220 34.36 -18.45 11.44
N ALA A 221 33.56 -17.68 10.69
CA ALA A 221 32.97 -18.14 9.43
C ALA A 221 34.04 -18.43 8.37
N TYR A 222 35.11 -17.62 8.30
CA TYR A 222 36.22 -17.85 7.37
C TYR A 222 36.96 -19.15 7.67
N ALA A 223 37.25 -19.41 8.95
CA ALA A 223 37.87 -20.64 9.40
C ALA A 223 37.02 -21.85 9.00
N VAL A 224 35.72 -21.85 9.28
CA VAL A 224 34.80 -22.94 8.90
C VAL A 224 34.71 -23.12 7.37
N ALA A 225 34.72 -22.03 6.59
CA ALA A 225 34.61 -22.11 5.14
C ALA A 225 35.91 -22.58 4.45
N ARG A 226 37.09 -22.17 4.94
CA ARG A 226 38.37 -22.33 4.24
C ARG A 226 39.36 -23.29 4.89
N LEU A 227 39.32 -23.50 6.20
CA LEU A 227 40.22 -24.42 6.89
C LEU A 227 39.57 -25.81 6.99
N ARG A 228 40.36 -26.86 6.77
CA ARG A 228 39.96 -28.27 6.89
C ARG A 228 40.25 -28.76 8.30
N PHE A 229 39.22 -29.12 9.06
CA PHE A 229 39.35 -29.58 10.44
C PHE A 229 38.68 -30.94 10.63
N ARG A 230 39.17 -31.75 11.59
CA ARG A 230 38.72 -33.12 11.90
C ARG A 230 37.23 -33.27 12.32
N GLY A 231 36.46 -32.19 12.45
CA GLY A 231 35.01 -32.19 12.75
C GLY A 231 34.12 -31.85 11.55
N GLU A 232 34.67 -31.79 10.33
CA GLU A 232 33.95 -31.39 9.10
C GLU A 232 32.81 -32.33 8.66
N SER A 233 32.77 -33.57 9.16
CA SER A 233 31.79 -34.60 8.80
C SER A 233 30.38 -34.38 9.35
N CYS A 234 30.17 -33.41 10.25
CA CYS A 234 28.85 -33.11 10.82
C CYS A 234 28.13 -31.92 10.14
N SER A 235 28.76 -31.27 9.14
CA SER A 235 28.17 -30.14 8.39
C SER A 235 27.64 -30.59 7.03
N PRO A 236 26.34 -30.41 6.71
CA PRO A 236 25.73 -30.90 5.47
C PRO A 236 26.17 -30.14 4.20
N ALA A 237 27.08 -29.17 4.32
CA ALA A 237 27.47 -28.26 3.24
C ALA A 237 28.55 -28.81 2.28
N ARG A 238 29.08 -30.03 2.49
CA ARG A 238 30.20 -30.58 1.69
C ARG A 238 30.05 -32.05 1.25
N SER A 239 28.86 -32.64 1.36
CA SER A 239 28.55 -33.94 0.76
C SER A 239 27.93 -33.75 -0.63
N CYS A 240 28.73 -33.26 -1.58
CA CYS A 240 28.58 -33.41 -3.03
C CYS A 240 29.98 -33.58 -3.63
#